data_AF-A0A7W3Y0K8-F1
#
_entry.id   AF-A0A7W3Y0K8-F1
#
_cell.length_a   1.000
_cell.length_b   1.000
_cell.length_c   1.000
_cell.angle_alpha   90.00
_cell.angle_beta   90.00
_cell.angle_gamma   90.00
#
_symmetry.space_group_name_H-M   'P 1'
#
loop_
_entity.id
_entity.type
_entity.pdbx_description
1 polymer ?
#
loop_
_entity_poly.entity_id
_entity_poly.type
_entity_poly.pdbx_seq_one_letter_code
_entity_poly.pdbx_strand_id
1 'polypeptide(L)' 'MNSTLRRATVIGCGPIGTSLALVLTRAGITVSLADPNPGKVTGAALAGAGTPLVRGAPPADVVVATP' A
#
# COMPACT_ATOMS: atom_id res chain seq x y z
N MET A 1 -14.71 -4.17 -13.76
CA MET A 1 -14.96 -2.88 -13.07
C MET A 1 -13.84 -1.94 -13.45
N ASN A 2 -14.11 -0.89 -14.22
CA ASN A 2 -13.12 0.15 -14.50
C ASN A 2 -13.01 1.06 -13.27
N SER A 3 -12.16 0.68 -12.32
CA SER A 3 -11.76 1.58 -11.25
C SER A 3 -10.93 2.72 -11.84
N THR A 4 -11.29 3.97 -11.56
CA THR A 4 -10.45 5.14 -11.87
C THR A 4 -9.24 5.25 -10.95
N LEU A 5 -9.19 4.44 -9.90
CA LEU A 5 -8.11 4.40 -8.93
C LEU A 5 -6.85 3.82 -9.58
N ARG A 6 -5.77 4.60 -9.59
CA ARG A 6 -4.46 4.19 -10.12
C ARG A 6 -3.41 4.08 -9.02
N ARG A 7 -3.54 4.87 -7.96
CA ARG A 7 -2.57 4.94 -6.86
C ARG A 7 -3.27 4.92 -5.50
N ALA A 8 -2.79 4.06 -4.62
CA ALA A 8 -3.22 3.99 -3.23
C ALA A 8 -2.02 4.08 -2.28
N THR A 9 -2.22 4.71 -1.13
CA THR A 9 -1.28 4.62 -0.01
C THR A 9 -1.93 3.85 1.13
N VAL A 10 -1.25 2.84 1.65
CA VAL A 10 -1.69 2.09 2.84
C VAL A 10 -0.78 2.43 4.01
N ILE A 11 -1.38 2.97 5.07
CA ILE A 11 -0.72 3.31 6.33
C ILE A 11 -1.15 2.27 7.37
N GLY A 12 -0.19 1.47 7.82
CA GLY A 12 -0.39 0.26 8.62
C GLY A 12 -0.15 -0.99 7.79
N CYS A 13 0.96 -1.69 8.04
CA CYS A 13 1.40 -2.91 7.34
C CYS A 13 1.20 -4.16 8.24
N GLY A 14 0.12 -4.16 9.03
CA GLY A 14 -0.37 -5.36 9.73
C GLY A 14 -1.16 -6.29 8.81
N PRO A 15 -1.78 -7.37 9.34
CA PRO A 15 -2.51 -8.34 8.52
C PRO A 15 -3.61 -7.72 7.63
N ILE A 16 -4.37 -6.76 8.16
CA ILE A 16 -5.45 -6.07 7.43
C ILE A 16 -4.88 -5.21 6.31
N GLY A 17 -3.95 -4.29 6.65
CA GLY A 17 -3.36 -3.38 5.67
C GLY A 17 -2.61 -4.11 4.56
N THR A 18 -1.83 -5.13 4.90
CA THR A 18 -1.12 -5.97 3.91
C THR A 18 -2.10 -6.73 3.01
N SER A 19 -3.20 -7.27 3.56
CA SER A 19 -4.22 -7.97 2.76
C SER A 19 -4.91 -7.02 1.76
N LEU A 20 -5.25 -5.81 2.19
CA LEU A 20 -5.81 -4.79 1.30
C LEU A 20 -4.81 -4.39 0.22
N ALA A 21 -3.57 -4.11 0.61
CA ALA A 21 -2.49 -3.73 -0.29
C ALA A 21 -2.21 -4.81 -1.35
N LEU A 22 -2.26 -6.09 -0.97
CA LEU A 22 -2.16 -7.22 -1.90
C LEU A 22 -3.29 -7.26 -2.93
N VAL A 23 -4.54 -7.08 -2.49
CA VAL A 23 -5.70 -7.08 -3.40
C VAL A 23 -5.63 -5.90 -4.37
N LEU A 24 -5.28 -4.70 -3.88
CA LEU A 24 -5.12 -3.52 -4.72
C LEU A 24 -4.00 -3.69 -5.74
N THR A 25 -2.83 -4.20 -5.30
CA THR A 25 -1.70 -4.46 -6.20
C THR A 25 -2.05 -5.50 -7.27
N ARG A 26 -2.75 -6.58 -6.90
CA ARG A 26 -3.25 -7.60 -7.86
C ARG A 26 -4.27 -7.04 -8.85
N ALA A 27 -5.00 -6.00 -8.47
CA ALA A 27 -5.91 -5.28 -9.35
C ALA A 27 -5.19 -4.24 -10.26
N GLY A 28 -3.85 -4.17 -10.21
CA GLY A 28 -3.04 -3.27 -11.04
C GLY A 28 -2.91 -1.85 -10.48
N ILE A 29 -3.34 -1.59 -9.25
CA ILE A 29 -3.18 -0.31 -8.58
C ILE A 29 -1.77 -0.22 -8.02
N THR A 30 -1.10 0.91 -8.24
CA THR A 30 0.22 1.16 -7.63
C THR A 30 0.03 1.48 -6.14
N VAL A 31 0.60 0.65 -5.27
CA VAL A 31 0.46 0.79 -3.82
C VAL A 31 1.75 1.25 -3.17
N SER A 32 1.66 2.36 -2.42
CA SER A 32 2.72 2.83 -1.52
C SER A 32 2.42 2.40 -0.08
N LEU A 33 3.42 1.90 0.63
CA LEU A 33 3.31 1.30 1.96
C LEU A 33 4.00 2.17 3.02
N ALA A 34 3.30 2.45 4.12
CA ALA A 34 3.87 3.12 5.28
C ALA A 34 3.44 2.40 6.56
N ASP A 35 4.34 2.32 7.54
CA ASP A 35 4.07 1.82 8.88
C ASP A 35 5.14 2.42 9.83
N PRO A 36 4.81 2.72 11.09
CA PRO A 36 5.81 3.13 12.08
C PRO A 36 6.96 2.12 12.26
N ASN A 37 6.68 0.83 12.04
CA ASN A 37 7.67 -0.23 12.08
C ASN A 37 8.20 -0.54 10.66
N PRO A 38 9.47 -0.21 10.36
CA PRO A 38 10.05 -0.45 9.02
C PRO A 38 10.14 -1.94 8.64
N GLY A 39 10.19 -2.84 9.63
CA GLY A 39 10.15 -4.28 9.40
C GLY A 39 8.82 -4.75 8.81
N LYS A 40 7.70 -4.13 9.22
CA LYS A 40 6.38 -4.44 8.65
C LYS A 40 6.26 -3.95 7.20
N VAL A 41 6.79 -2.76 6.89
CA VAL A 41 6.85 -2.26 5.50
C VAL A 41 7.66 -3.21 4.63
N THR A 42 8.83 -3.62 5.11
CA THR A 42 9.71 -4.55 4.39
C THR A 42 9.03 -5.90 4.16
N GLY A 43 8.39 -6.47 5.18
CA GLY A 43 7.65 -7.72 5.07
C GLY A 43 6.49 -7.66 4.07
N ALA A 44 5.70 -6.58 4.11
CA ALA A 44 4.61 -6.36 3.17
C ALA A 44 5.11 -6.17 1.72
N ALA A 45 6.20 -5.42 1.53
CA ALA A 45 6.83 -5.24 0.22
C ALA A 45 7.36 -6.57 -0.35
N LEU A 46 8.03 -7.38 0.46
CA LEU A 46 8.50 -8.71 0.08
C LEU A 46 7.35 -9.67 -0.27
N ALA A 47 6.18 -9.50 0.35
CA ALA A 47 4.97 -10.26 0.01
C ALA A 47 4.31 -9.78 -1.30
N GLY A 48 4.81 -8.72 -1.94
CA GLY A 48 4.24 -8.15 -3.15
C GLY A 48 3.03 -7.24 -2.91
N ALA A 49 2.88 -6.69 -1.70
CA ALA A 49 1.76 -5.82 -1.36
C ALA A 49 1.90 -4.39 -1.91
N GLY A 50 3.09 -4.01 -2.39
CA GLY A 50 3.39 -2.68 -2.89
C GLY A 50 4.85 -2.31 -2.64
N THR A 51 5.16 -1.03 -2.72
CA THR A 51 6.51 -0.49 -2.48
C THR A 51 6.51 0.47 -1.29
N PRO A 52 7.62 0.63 -0.54
CA PRO A 52 7.70 1.63 0.52
C PRO A 52 7.33 3.04 0.01
N LEU A 53 6.56 3.78 0.81
CA LEU A 53 6.23 5.17 0.51
C LEU A 53 7.51 6.02 0.59
N VAL A 54 7.86 6.67 -0.51
CA VAL A 54 9.02 7.57 -0.60
C VAL A 54 8.60 9.03 -0.58
N ARG A 55 9.45 9.89 0.00
CA ARG A 55 9.23 11.34 -0.03
C ARG A 55 9.25 11.83 -1.47
N GLY A 56 8.25 12.62 -1.85
CA GLY A 56 8.09 13.10 -3.23
C GLY A 56 7.41 12.11 -4.18
N ALA A 57 6.95 10.95 -3.68
CA ALA A 57 6.03 10.11 -4.43
C ALA A 57 4.80 10.94 -4.85
N PRO A 58 4.32 10.79 -6.10
CA PRO A 58 3.21 11.59 -6.55
C PRO A 58 1.92 11.20 -5.78
N PRO A 59 0.95 12.12 -5.60
CA PRO A 59 -0.17 11.93 -4.67
C PRO A 59 -1.00 10.68 -4.93
N ALA A 60 -1.44 9.99 -3.88
CA ALA A 60 -2.37 8.88 -4.02
C ALA A 60 -3.79 9.37 -4.32
N ASP A 61 -4.55 8.56 -5.04
CA ASP A 61 -5.97 8.80 -5.29
C ASP A 61 -6.81 8.46 -4.04
N VAL A 62 -6.32 7.50 -3.23
CA VAL A 62 -6.90 7.12 -1.93
C VAL A 62 -5.81 6.80 -0.91
N VAL A 63 -6.09 7.09 0.35
CA VAL A 63 -5.29 6.65 1.49
C VAL A 63 -6.14 5.75 2.38
N VAL A 64 -5.63 4.58 2.72
CA VAL A 64 -6.26 3.66 3.69
C VAL A 64 -5.37 3.62 4.93
N ALA A 65 -5.92 3.98 6.08
CA ALA A 65 -5.22 3.93 7.36
C ALA A 65 -5.84 2.83 8.22
N THR A 66 -5.03 1.86 8.66
CA THR A 66 -5.44 0.80 9.58
C THR A 66 -4.80 1.03 10.95
N PRO A 67 -5.48 0.64 12.05
CA PRO A 67 -4.89 0.66 13.39
C PRO A 67 -3.60 -0.16 13.52
#